data_AF-A0A059VRE7-F1
#
_entry.id   AF-A0A059VRE7-F1
#
_cell.length_a   1.000
_cell.length_b   1.000
_cell.length_c   1.000
_cell.angle_alpha   90.00
_cell.angle_beta   90.00
_cell.angle_gamma   90.00
#
_symmetry.space_group_name_H-M   'P 1'
#
loop_
_entity.id
_entity.type
_entity.pdbx_description
1 polymer ?
#
loop_
_entity_poly.entity_id
_entity_poly.type
_entity_poly.pdbx_seq_one_letter_code
_entity_poly.pdbx_strand_id
1 'polypeptide(L)' 'MTTKGSSTPGERRPAELYTGSERPFDAEDLVRASGREPTPESLQWAQRLIDEKGRAALERYLP' A
#
# COMPACT_ATOMS: atom_id res chain seq x y z
N MET A 1 -36.29 -1.06 33.76
CA MET A 1 -34.97 -1.73 33.78
C MET A 1 -35.11 -3.04 33.01
N THR A 2 -34.85 -3.03 31.70
CA THR A 2 -34.74 -4.25 30.88
C THR A 2 -33.98 -3.92 29.60
N THR A 3 -33.09 -4.84 29.24
CA THR A 3 -32.00 -4.77 28.26
C THR A 3 -32.45 -4.94 26.80
N LYS A 4 -31.89 -4.15 25.87
CA LYS A 4 -31.67 -4.47 24.44
C LYS A 4 -30.44 -3.66 24.00
N GLY A 5 -29.51 -4.12 23.17
CA GLY A 5 -29.36 -5.33 22.36
C GLY A 5 -28.02 -5.15 21.63
N SER A 6 -27.29 -6.24 21.46
CA SER A 6 -26.03 -6.31 20.72
C SER A 6 -26.26 -6.12 19.21
N SER A 7 -25.55 -5.18 18.58
CA SER A 7 -25.32 -5.16 17.12
C SER A 7 -24.00 -4.47 16.77
N THR A 8 -23.01 -5.32 16.45
CA THR A 8 -22.00 -5.24 15.38
C THR A 8 -21.07 -4.01 15.26
N PRO A 9 -19.73 -4.20 15.28
CA PRO A 9 -18.74 -3.18 14.93
C PRO A 9 -18.67 -3.04 13.40
N GLY A 10 -19.67 -2.39 12.82
CA GLY A 10 -19.62 -1.92 11.43
C GLY A 10 -19.01 -0.52 11.40
N GLU A 11 -18.12 -0.28 10.43
CA GLU A 11 -17.66 1.04 10.04
C GLU A 11 -16.47 1.65 10.83
N ARG A 12 -15.32 0.96 10.82
CA ARG A 12 -14.04 1.69 10.80
C ARG A 12 -13.87 2.30 9.41
N ARG A 13 -14.54 3.41 9.12
CA ARG A 13 -14.08 4.26 8.01
C ARG A 13 -12.64 4.63 8.35
N PRO A 14 -11.65 4.40 7.48
CA PRO A 14 -10.34 4.98 7.73
C PRO A 14 -10.54 6.49 7.83
N ALA A 15 -10.26 7.06 9.01
CA ALA A 15 -10.36 8.49 9.26
C ALA A 15 -9.36 9.30 8.40
N GLU A 16 -8.43 8.60 7.75
CA GLU A 16 -7.47 9.14 6.80
C GLU A 16 -7.84 8.62 5.41
N LEU A 17 -8.52 9.48 4.64
CA LEU A 17 -8.57 9.31 3.20
C LEU A 17 -7.15 9.53 2.68
N TYR A 18 -6.41 8.44 2.45
CA TYR A 18 -5.09 8.51 1.85
C TYR A 18 -5.23 8.90 0.38
N THR A 19 -5.01 10.18 0.08
CA THR A 19 -4.65 10.61 -1.26
C THR A 19 -3.31 9.95 -1.57
N GLY A 20 -3.24 9.11 -2.61
CA GLY A 20 -2.14 8.19 -2.87
C GLY A 20 -0.78 8.83 -3.24
N SER A 21 -0.41 9.99 -2.70
CA SER A 21 0.82 10.71 -3.06
C SER A 21 1.60 11.33 -1.90
N GLU A 22 1.11 11.33 -0.66
CA GLU A 22 1.85 11.95 0.47
C GLU A 22 2.85 11.02 1.16
N ARG A 23 2.90 9.73 0.80
CA ARG A 23 3.84 8.77 1.38
C ARG A 23 5.04 8.50 0.47
N PRO A 24 6.25 8.37 1.04
CA PRO A 24 7.40 7.89 0.28
C PRO A 24 7.08 6.49 -0.24
N PHE A 25 7.34 6.30 -1.53
CA PHE A 25 6.96 5.09 -2.25
C PHE A 25 7.76 3.87 -1.79
N ASP A 26 7.06 2.81 -1.39
CA ASP A 26 7.65 1.59 -0.86
C ASP A 26 7.65 0.43 -1.88
N ALA A 27 8.34 -0.66 -1.52
CA ALA A 27 8.52 -1.81 -2.40
C ALA A 27 7.18 -2.45 -2.81
N GLU A 28 6.18 -2.44 -1.94
CA GLU A 28 4.86 -3.00 -2.22
C GLU A 28 4.13 -2.22 -3.31
N ASP A 29 4.16 -0.89 -3.22
CA ASP A 29 3.56 -0.04 -4.25
C ASP A 29 4.26 -0.20 -5.60
N LEU A 30 5.57 -0.46 -5.61
CA LEU A 30 6.33 -0.67 -6.84
C LEU A 30 5.99 -2.01 -7.50
N VAL A 31 5.78 -3.04 -6.70
CA VAL A 31 5.26 -4.33 -7.17
C VAL A 31 3.88 -4.15 -7.79
N ARG A 32 2.97 -3.45 -7.11
CA ARG A 32 1.62 -3.19 -7.62
C ARG A 32 1.61 -2.34 -8.89
N ALA A 33 2.39 -1.27 -8.93
CA ALA A 33 2.55 -0.42 -10.10
C ALA A 33 3.13 -1.19 -11.30
N SER A 34 3.98 -2.20 -11.04
CA SER A 34 4.50 -3.09 -12.08
C SER A 34 3.51 -4.18 -12.53
N GLY A 35 2.30 -4.24 -11.96
CA GLY A 35 1.27 -5.23 -12.29
C GLY A 35 1.53 -6.62 -11.70
N ARG A 36 2.40 -6.72 -10.68
CA ARG A 36 2.73 -7.97 -9.99
C ARG A 36 2.01 -8.06 -8.65
N GLU A 37 1.85 -9.27 -8.14
CA GLU A 37 1.36 -9.47 -6.77
C GLU A 37 2.49 -9.29 -5.74
N PRO A 38 2.19 -8.73 -4.55
CA PRO A 38 3.14 -8.49 -3.46
C PRO A 38 3.49 -9.80 -2.73
N THR A 39 4.14 -10.70 -3.45
CA THR A 39 4.77 -11.90 -2.89
C THR A 39 6.14 -11.55 -2.32
N PRO A 40 6.70 -12.37 -1.39
CA PRO A 40 8.03 -12.12 -0.81
C PRO A 40 9.15 -12.00 -1.86
N GLU A 41 9.02 -12.69 -2.99
CA GLU A 41 9.97 -12.61 -4.10
C GLU A 41 9.84 -11.29 -4.87
N SER A 42 8.61 -10.87 -5.19
CA SER A 42 8.34 -9.59 -5.85
C SER A 42 8.79 -8.41 -4.99
N LEU A 43 8.57 -8.49 -3.67
CA LEU A 43 8.99 -7.45 -2.73
C LEU A 43 10.51 -7.31 -2.67
N GLN A 44 11.26 -8.43 -2.67
CA GLN A 44 12.71 -8.39 -2.72
C GLN A 44 13.22 -7.79 -4.04
N TRP A 45 12.60 -8.13 -5.18
CA TRP A 45 12.90 -7.52 -6.46
C TRP A 45 12.69 -6.00 -6.42
N ALA A 46 11.55 -5.55 -5.91
CA ALA A 46 11.24 -4.12 -5.81
C ALA A 46 12.18 -3.40 -4.85
N GLN A 47 12.52 -4.02 -3.71
CA GLN A 47 13.47 -3.47 -2.77
C GLN A 47 14.86 -3.29 -3.39
N ARG A 48 15.34 -4.29 -4.15
CA ARG A 48 16.59 -4.17 -4.90
C ARG A 48 16.52 -3.10 -5.97
N LEU A 49 15.39 -3.00 -6.66
CA LEU A 49 15.21 -2.00 -7.70
C LEU A 49 15.20 -0.57 -7.13
N ILE A 50 14.60 -0.37 -5.97
CA ILE A 50 14.63 0.90 -5.22
C ILE A 50 16.05 1.19 -4.72
N ASP A 51 16.79 0.19 -4.23
CA ASP A 51 18.17 0.37 -3.77
C ASP A 51 19.12 0.72 -4.94
N GLU A 52 19.01 0.02 -6.06
CA GLU A 52 19.87 0.20 -7.23
C GLU A 52 19.55 1.48 -8.03
N LYS A 53 18.26 1.83 -8.17
CA LYS A 53 17.82 2.93 -9.05
C LYS A 53 17.21 4.11 -8.32
N GLY A 54 16.86 3.95 -7.03
CA GLY A 54 16.24 4.99 -6.23
C GLY A 54 15.03 5.62 -6.93
N ARG A 55 15.04 6.94 -7.03
CA ARG A 55 13.98 7.74 -7.65
C ARG A 55 13.72 7.40 -9.12
N ALA A 56 14.72 6.90 -9.86
CA ALA A 56 14.55 6.55 -11.26
C ALA A 56 13.68 5.29 -11.46
N ALA A 57 13.60 4.40 -10.45
CA ALA A 57 12.61 3.32 -10.49
C ALA A 57 11.19 3.89 -10.37
N LEU A 58 10.99 4.86 -9.48
CA LEU A 58 9.69 5.49 -9.27
C LEU A 58 9.20 6.19 -10.54
N GLU A 59 10.02 7.02 -11.16
CA GLU A 59 9.68 7.75 -12.39
C GLU A 59 9.38 6.82 -13.59
N ARG A 60 9.88 5.58 -13.59
CA ARG A 60 9.63 4.61 -14.67
C ARG A 60 8.33 3.82 -14.48
N TYR A 61 7.99 3.48 -13.24
CA TYR A 61 6.83 2.64 -12.93
C TYR A 61 5.60 3.46 -12.49
N LEU A 62 5.79 4.72 -12.11
CA LEU A 62 4.74 5.69 -11.86
C LEU A 62 4.86 6.87 -12.84
N PRO A 63 4.11 6.83 -13.95
CA PRO A 63 3.98 7.98 -14.84
C PRO A 63 3.16 9.12 -14.21
#